data_AF-A0A931SZD4-F1
#
_entry.id   AF-A0A931SZD4-F1
#
_cell.length_a   1.000
_cell.length_b   1.000
_cell.length_c   1.000
_cell.angle_alpha   90.00
_cell.angle_beta   90.00
_cell.angle_gamma   90.00
#
_symmetry.space_group_name_H-M   'P 1'
#
loop_
_entity.id
_entity.type
_entity.pdbx_description
1 polymer ?
#
loop_
_entity_poly.entity_id
_entity_poly.type
_entity_poly.pdbx_seq_one_letter_code
_entity_poly.pdbx_strand_id
1 'polypeptide(L)'
;MSAEPGLWITLDPSGHARVVEQRALELKAGIQEIVWDGVSSQIDPATVQVRSVSQPGSLGLARVELRDDLAGRQALLQRYVGKTVHVIQPDPAGKEWRTLTGTLLSAEGGKVSALLMPNGDIRLEPAGEVALPPLPEPAAISPRLLVGVESKTAGPHVVELAYIAGGLSWSSRYLFTLSPTADRASLSAWVALSNATPVPFPQARWRLLAEETRRQEALQPVEERVTFDCRPAGLNRPVSLGAGESLHLPLASAENVAIETRNVFDPIGAGPAAPTPPQRLRVVGLVVNDAFHGLGFPMPGGKAWLWRDPPHDPPAGEAFGFQTFSEAVLPTTAIGHAFELPLGDVAGLEGERRQTAFRQVGDRVQEQEIEILLRNKTARDARAVAIEHPWGLYEVVQKSHEFEKVSDGSIEFSVSLPAGKKVTVTYRVRIQY
;
A
#
# COMPACT_ATOMS: atom_id res chain seq x y z
N MET A 1 10.31 36.97 -8.52
CA MET A 1 11.03 35.81 -7.98
C MET A 1 11.07 34.76 -9.06
N SER A 2 12.22 34.52 -9.67
CA SER A 2 12.42 33.46 -10.67
C SER A 2 12.21 32.12 -9.98
N ALA A 3 11.18 31.37 -10.36
CA ALA A 3 11.03 29.99 -9.95
C ALA A 3 12.19 29.19 -10.56
N GLU A 4 13.10 28.68 -9.73
CA GLU A 4 14.07 27.70 -10.20
C GLU A 4 13.32 26.46 -10.70
N PRO A 5 13.73 25.88 -11.84
CA PRO A 5 13.24 24.59 -12.31
C PRO A 5 13.21 23.57 -11.17
N GLY A 6 12.11 22.85 -11.01
CA GLY A 6 11.91 21.94 -9.89
C GLY A 6 11.08 20.72 -10.28
N LEU A 7 11.20 19.68 -9.45
CA LEU A 7 10.46 18.43 -9.59
C LEU A 7 9.65 18.23 -8.30
N TRP A 8 8.34 18.08 -8.45
CA TRP A 8 7.42 17.80 -7.35
C TRP A 8 6.65 16.52 -7.64
N ILE A 9 6.55 15.67 -6.64
CA ILE A 9 5.82 14.40 -6.74
C ILE A 9 4.83 14.33 -5.59
N THR A 10 3.55 14.26 -5.92
CA THR A 10 2.50 13.94 -4.95
C THR A 10 2.08 12.50 -5.15
N LEU A 11 2.18 11.68 -4.11
CA LEU A 11 1.93 10.25 -4.18
C LEU A 11 0.84 9.85 -3.18
N ASP A 12 -0.15 9.12 -3.67
CA ASP A 12 -1.23 8.57 -2.84
C ASP A 12 -0.97 7.10 -2.45
N PRO A 13 -1.75 6.53 -1.51
CA PRO A 13 -1.57 5.14 -1.07
C PRO A 13 -1.85 4.09 -2.17
N SER A 14 -2.56 4.47 -3.23
CA SER A 14 -2.90 3.58 -4.35
C SER A 14 -1.79 3.49 -5.41
N GLY A 15 -0.73 4.29 -5.27
CA GLY A 15 0.41 4.30 -6.18
C GLY A 15 0.22 5.22 -7.40
N HIS A 16 -0.78 6.10 -7.39
CA HIS A 16 -0.89 7.14 -8.39
C HIS A 16 -0.01 8.33 -8.00
N ALA A 17 1.00 8.60 -8.81
CA ALA A 17 1.90 9.72 -8.62
C ALA A 17 1.53 10.86 -9.56
N ARG A 18 1.18 12.03 -9.01
CA ARG A 18 1.16 13.27 -9.77
C ARG A 18 2.57 13.84 -9.80
N VAL A 19 3.17 13.85 -10.98
CA VAL A 19 4.49 14.42 -11.24
C VAL A 19 4.30 15.80 -11.85
N VAL A 20 5.02 16.79 -11.31
CA VAL A 20 5.10 18.14 -11.85
C VAL A 20 6.57 18.48 -12.00
N GLU A 21 6.98 18.81 -13.22
CA GLU A 21 8.35 19.15 -13.55
C GLU A 21 8.39 20.50 -14.26
N GLN A 22 9.32 21.35 -13.87
CA GLN A 22 9.58 22.63 -14.54
C GLN A 22 10.95 22.60 -15.22
N ARG A 23 11.02 23.09 -16.46
CA ARG A 23 12.26 23.26 -17.24
C ARG A 23 12.32 24.64 -17.86
N ALA A 24 13.52 25.22 -17.95
CA ALA A 24 13.77 26.41 -18.75
C ALA A 24 14.01 25.99 -20.20
N LEU A 25 13.21 26.50 -21.13
CA LEU A 25 13.24 26.17 -22.56
C LEU A 25 13.21 27.44 -23.40
N GLU A 26 13.93 27.43 -24.51
CA GLU A 26 13.82 28.45 -25.56
C GLU A 26 12.77 28.02 -26.58
N LEU A 27 11.67 28.78 -26.68
CA LEU A 27 10.55 28.47 -27.54
C LEU A 27 10.53 29.37 -28.78
N LYS A 28 10.13 28.83 -29.93
CA LYS A 28 9.77 29.62 -31.12
C LYS A 28 8.28 29.95 -31.07
N ALA A 29 7.89 31.05 -31.71
CA ALA A 29 6.47 31.34 -31.93
C ALA A 29 5.88 30.35 -32.94
N GLY A 30 4.63 29.93 -32.72
CA GLY A 30 3.92 28.94 -33.53
C GLY A 30 4.02 27.52 -32.96
N ILE A 31 3.66 26.54 -33.81
CA ILE A 31 3.65 25.11 -33.46
C ILE A 31 5.07 24.55 -33.52
N GLN A 32 5.46 23.82 -32.48
CA GLN A 32 6.74 23.14 -32.39
C GLN A 32 6.63 21.89 -31.51
N GLU A 33 7.60 20.99 -31.63
CA GLU A 33 7.70 19.79 -30.80
C GLU A 33 8.79 19.98 -29.74
N ILE A 34 8.46 19.62 -28.50
CA ILE A 34 9.39 19.54 -27.37
C ILE A 34 9.59 18.06 -27.04
N VAL A 35 10.84 17.63 -27.01
CA VAL A 35 11.21 16.31 -26.50
C VAL A 35 11.43 16.41 -25.00
N TRP A 36 10.65 15.67 -24.23
CA TRP A 36 10.78 15.58 -22.78
C TRP A 36 11.36 14.23 -22.40
N ASP A 37 12.67 14.21 -22.15
CA ASP A 37 13.37 13.02 -21.68
C ASP A 37 13.13 12.76 -20.18
N GLY A 38 13.32 11.50 -19.75
CA GLY A 38 13.23 11.14 -18.33
C GLY A 38 11.79 11.07 -17.81
N VAL A 39 10.85 10.68 -18.66
CA VAL A 39 9.44 10.48 -18.28
C VAL A 39 9.20 9.00 -18.04
N SER A 40 8.49 8.62 -16.98
CA SER A 40 8.13 7.22 -16.71
C SER A 40 7.35 6.61 -17.88
N SER A 41 7.66 5.37 -18.28
CA SER A 41 6.82 4.61 -19.24
C SER A 41 5.43 4.30 -18.71
N GLN A 42 5.21 4.44 -17.40
CA GLN A 42 3.89 4.29 -16.77
C GLN A 42 3.11 5.61 -16.67
N ILE A 43 3.50 6.64 -17.44
CA ILE A 43 2.71 7.85 -17.60
C ILE A 43 1.35 7.55 -18.23
N ASP A 44 0.31 8.24 -17.78
CA ASP A 44 -0.97 8.33 -18.47
C ASP A 44 -0.95 9.57 -19.41
N PRO A 45 -0.79 9.39 -20.74
CA PRO A 45 -0.67 10.50 -21.67
C PRO A 45 -1.92 11.39 -21.70
N ALA A 46 -3.10 10.87 -21.33
CA ALA A 46 -4.34 11.65 -21.30
C ALA A 46 -4.38 12.65 -20.14
N THR A 47 -3.45 12.56 -19.19
CA THR A 47 -3.35 13.45 -18.03
C THR A 47 -2.29 14.54 -18.19
N VAL A 48 -1.56 14.53 -19.31
CA VAL A 48 -0.48 15.47 -19.58
C VAL A 48 -1.05 16.88 -19.73
N GLN A 49 -0.49 17.80 -18.94
CA GLN A 49 -0.75 19.22 -19.01
C GLN A 49 0.56 19.96 -19.16
N VAL A 50 0.55 20.97 -20.02
CA VAL A 50 1.72 21.81 -20.27
C VAL A 50 1.31 23.26 -20.21
N ARG A 51 2.09 24.07 -19.50
CA ARG A 51 1.90 25.53 -19.43
C ARG A 51 3.22 26.25 -19.27
N SER A 52 3.28 27.49 -19.72
CA SER A 52 4.36 28.39 -19.31
C SER A 52 4.02 29.06 -17.99
N VAL A 53 4.86 28.88 -16.97
CA VAL A 53 4.71 29.55 -15.67
C VAL A 53 5.32 30.95 -15.68
N SER A 54 6.33 31.19 -16.52
CA SER A 54 6.92 32.52 -16.71
C SER A 54 6.05 33.44 -17.57
N GLN A 55 5.25 32.89 -18.49
CA GLN A 55 4.33 33.62 -19.37
C GLN A 55 2.96 32.91 -19.42
N PRO A 56 2.11 33.06 -18.39
CA PRO A 56 0.82 32.36 -18.31
C PRO A 56 -0.08 32.61 -19.54
N GLY A 57 -0.67 31.55 -20.09
CA GLY A 57 -1.58 31.62 -21.25
C GLY A 57 -0.90 31.82 -22.61
N SER A 58 0.45 31.84 -22.65
CA SER A 58 1.21 31.95 -23.91
C SER A 58 1.41 30.61 -24.62
N LEU A 59 1.18 29.49 -23.94
CA LEU A 59 1.49 28.14 -24.42
C LEU A 59 0.23 27.26 -24.42
N GLY A 60 -0.06 26.64 -25.56
CA GLY A 60 -1.14 25.66 -25.72
C GLY A 60 -0.59 24.26 -26.02
N LEU A 61 -1.27 23.23 -25.54
CA LEU A 61 -0.95 21.83 -25.85
C LEU A 61 -1.69 21.41 -27.13
N ALA A 62 -0.95 20.99 -28.15
CA ALA A 62 -1.50 20.54 -29.42
C ALA A 62 -1.48 19.00 -29.54
N ARG A 63 -0.41 18.35 -29.07
CA ARG A 63 -0.21 16.90 -29.20
C ARG A 63 0.64 16.34 -28.07
N VAL A 64 0.36 15.09 -27.71
CA VAL A 64 1.20 14.27 -26.82
C VAL A 64 1.42 12.92 -27.49
N GLU A 65 2.65 12.48 -27.58
CA GLU A 65 3.03 11.15 -28.08
C GLU A 65 4.08 10.54 -27.15
N LEU A 66 3.77 9.38 -26.56
CA LEU A 66 4.72 8.62 -25.76
C LEU A 66 5.46 7.66 -26.68
N ARG A 67 6.79 7.83 -26.78
CA ARG A 67 7.67 6.86 -27.42
C ARG A 67 8.36 6.06 -26.33
N ASP A 68 7.83 4.87 -26.08
CA ASP A 68 8.44 3.88 -25.21
C ASP A 68 9.32 2.97 -26.05
N ASP A 69 10.49 3.46 -26.48
CA ASP A 69 11.34 2.69 -27.37
C ASP A 69 12.12 1.54 -26.70
N LEU A 70 12.10 1.37 -25.37
CA LEU A 70 12.82 0.28 -24.69
C LEU A 70 12.17 -0.21 -23.40
N ALA A 71 11.85 -1.51 -23.35
CA ALA A 71 11.78 -2.24 -22.07
C ALA A 71 11.96 -3.77 -22.14
N GLY A 72 12.23 -4.39 -23.30
CA GLY A 72 12.29 -5.85 -23.39
C GLY A 72 13.30 -6.39 -24.38
N ARG A 73 13.91 -7.55 -24.03
CA ARG A 73 14.74 -8.36 -24.94
C ARG A 73 14.05 -8.55 -26.29
N GLN A 74 12.73 -8.72 -26.29
CA GLN A 74 11.90 -8.80 -27.49
C GLN A 74 11.95 -7.52 -28.34
N ALA A 75 11.69 -6.34 -27.77
CA ALA A 75 11.71 -5.08 -28.50
C ALA A 75 13.11 -4.75 -29.05
N LEU A 76 14.16 -5.09 -28.29
CA LEU A 76 15.54 -4.93 -28.73
C LEU A 76 15.83 -5.85 -29.93
N LEU A 77 15.51 -7.15 -29.86
CA LEU A 77 15.71 -8.08 -30.96
C LEU A 77 14.92 -7.68 -32.22
N GLN A 78 13.70 -7.18 -32.06
CA GLN A 78 12.87 -6.71 -33.18
C GLN A 78 13.54 -5.58 -33.99
N ARG A 79 14.33 -4.70 -33.37
CA ARG A 79 15.11 -3.65 -34.08
C ARG A 79 16.26 -4.19 -34.94
N TYR A 80 16.65 -5.44 -34.71
CA TYR A 80 17.69 -6.13 -35.44
C TYR A 80 17.14 -7.12 -36.46
N VAL A 81 15.82 -7.25 -36.63
CA VAL A 81 15.23 -8.01 -37.75
C VAL A 81 15.70 -7.39 -39.07
N GLY A 82 16.22 -8.23 -39.96
CA GLY A 82 16.88 -7.83 -41.20
C GLY A 82 18.34 -7.39 -41.04
N LYS A 83 18.91 -7.42 -39.83
CA LYS A 83 20.31 -7.06 -39.55
C LYS A 83 21.11 -8.26 -39.05
N THR A 84 22.43 -8.15 -39.12
CA THR A 84 23.36 -9.17 -38.62
C THR A 84 23.38 -9.20 -37.09
N VAL A 85 23.26 -10.39 -36.51
CA VAL A 85 23.38 -10.66 -35.07
C VAL A 85 24.30 -11.87 -34.82
N HIS A 86 24.77 -12.01 -33.58
CA HIS A 86 25.63 -13.12 -33.16
C HIS A 86 24.93 -13.97 -32.09
N VAL A 87 24.95 -15.29 -32.24
CA VAL A 87 24.48 -16.24 -31.23
C VAL A 87 25.66 -17.07 -30.73
N ILE A 88 26.01 -16.89 -29.47
CA ILE A 88 27.16 -17.52 -28.80
C ILE A 88 26.67 -18.80 -28.11
N GLN A 89 27.23 -19.93 -28.51
CA GLN A 89 26.89 -21.25 -28.03
C GLN A 89 28.08 -21.89 -27.33
N PRO A 90 27.90 -22.57 -26.18
CA PRO A 90 28.92 -23.43 -25.64
C PRO A 90 29.14 -24.61 -26.60
N ASP A 91 30.39 -24.92 -26.93
CA ASP A 91 30.71 -26.09 -27.75
C ASP A 91 30.33 -27.39 -27.00
N PRO A 92 29.58 -28.33 -27.63
CA PRO A 92 29.30 -29.63 -27.03
C PRO A 92 30.54 -30.44 -26.62
N ALA A 93 31.74 -30.13 -27.13
CA ALA A 93 33.00 -30.75 -26.71
C ALA A 93 33.70 -30.04 -25.52
N GLY A 94 33.12 -28.96 -24.97
CA GLY A 94 33.56 -28.30 -23.75
C GLY A 94 34.89 -27.53 -23.81
N LYS A 95 35.41 -27.22 -25.01
CA LYS A 95 36.73 -26.58 -25.17
C LYS A 95 36.69 -25.14 -25.68
N GLU A 96 35.71 -24.73 -26.49
CA GLU A 96 35.60 -23.35 -27.02
C GLU A 96 34.15 -22.86 -27.13
N TRP A 97 33.94 -21.55 -27.36
CA TRP A 97 32.61 -20.98 -27.62
C TRP A 97 32.40 -20.83 -29.13
N ARG A 98 31.32 -21.40 -29.68
CA ARG A 98 30.98 -21.25 -31.11
C ARG A 98 30.09 -20.03 -31.29
N THR A 99 30.44 -19.14 -32.20
CA THR A 99 29.60 -17.98 -32.56
C THR A 99 28.92 -18.20 -33.92
N LEU A 100 27.59 -18.26 -33.92
CA LEU A 100 26.79 -18.22 -35.14
C LEU A 100 26.55 -16.76 -35.54
N THR A 101 26.99 -16.38 -36.73
CA THR A 101 26.76 -15.04 -37.28
C THR A 101 25.77 -15.16 -38.43
N GLY A 102 24.66 -14.42 -38.37
CA GLY A 102 23.63 -14.48 -39.40
C GLY A 102 22.68 -13.27 -39.35
N THR A 103 21.82 -13.15 -40.35
CA THR A 103 20.79 -12.11 -40.41
C THR A 103 19.57 -12.57 -39.64
N LEU A 104 19.13 -11.78 -38.65
CA LEU A 104 17.94 -12.10 -37.86
C LEU A 104 16.69 -11.97 -38.74
N LEU A 105 15.94 -13.05 -38.92
CA LEU A 105 14.70 -13.04 -39.69
C LEU A 105 13.47 -12.82 -38.82
N SER A 106 13.47 -13.37 -37.60
CA SER A 106 12.37 -13.21 -36.65
C SER A 106 12.82 -13.41 -35.20
N ALA A 107 12.10 -12.77 -34.28
CA ALA A 107 12.31 -12.90 -32.84
C ALA A 107 10.97 -12.94 -32.11
N GLU A 108 10.75 -13.94 -31.27
CA GLU A 108 9.53 -14.13 -30.47
C GLU A 108 9.89 -14.52 -29.04
N GLY A 109 9.07 -14.09 -28.07
CA GLY A 109 9.29 -14.41 -26.65
C GLY A 109 10.63 -13.94 -26.09
N GLY A 110 11.27 -12.94 -26.71
CA GLY A 110 12.61 -12.47 -26.35
C GLY A 110 13.73 -13.39 -26.80
N LYS A 111 13.52 -14.27 -27.79
CA LYS A 111 14.54 -15.16 -28.35
C LYS A 111 14.67 -14.95 -29.86
N VAL A 112 15.78 -15.40 -30.43
CA VAL A 112 15.93 -15.50 -31.89
C VAL A 112 15.12 -16.69 -32.36
N SER A 113 14.09 -16.44 -33.19
CA SER A 113 13.21 -17.49 -33.70
C SER A 113 13.69 -18.03 -35.03
N ALA A 114 14.27 -17.18 -35.89
CA ALA A 114 14.90 -17.59 -37.14
C ALA A 114 16.14 -16.73 -37.48
N LEU A 115 17.22 -17.39 -37.87
CA LEU A 115 18.49 -16.77 -38.23
C LEU A 115 18.96 -17.28 -39.60
N LEU A 116 19.11 -16.38 -40.57
CA LEU A 116 19.66 -16.69 -41.89
C LEU A 116 21.19 -16.68 -41.84
N MET A 117 21.79 -17.84 -42.08
CA MET A 117 23.23 -18.01 -42.11
C MET A 117 23.82 -17.57 -43.47
N PRO A 118 25.10 -17.16 -43.54
CA PRO A 118 25.76 -16.76 -44.79
C PRO A 118 25.80 -17.84 -45.87
N ASN A 119 25.73 -19.12 -45.48
CA ASN A 119 25.67 -20.25 -46.40
C ASN A 119 24.26 -20.50 -46.98
N GLY A 120 23.27 -19.68 -46.62
CA GLY A 120 21.88 -19.79 -47.07
C GLY A 120 20.97 -20.62 -46.16
N ASP A 121 21.51 -21.29 -45.13
CA ASP A 121 20.71 -22.08 -44.20
C ASP A 121 19.90 -21.17 -43.26
N ILE A 122 18.65 -21.55 -42.97
CA ILE A 122 17.85 -20.91 -41.92
C ILE A 122 17.91 -21.78 -40.66
N ARG A 123 18.42 -21.21 -39.57
CA ARG A 123 18.43 -21.84 -38.25
C ARG A 123 17.23 -21.36 -37.45
N LEU A 124 16.37 -22.30 -37.07
CA LEU A 124 15.22 -22.04 -36.21
C LEU A 124 15.62 -22.21 -34.75
N GLU A 125 15.19 -21.27 -33.91
CA GLU A 125 15.40 -21.26 -32.46
C GLU A 125 16.83 -21.61 -32.00
N PRO A 126 17.89 -20.95 -32.53
CA PRO A 126 19.25 -21.23 -32.09
C PRO A 126 19.37 -20.93 -30.58
N ALA A 127 19.72 -21.94 -29.79
CA ALA A 127 20.02 -21.77 -28.37
C ALA A 127 21.31 -20.97 -28.19
N GLY A 128 21.46 -20.21 -27.10
CA GLY A 128 22.70 -19.47 -26.79
C GLY A 128 22.48 -18.04 -26.31
N GLU A 129 23.58 -17.37 -25.97
CA GLU A 129 23.61 -15.94 -25.67
C GLU A 129 23.56 -15.14 -26.98
N VAL A 130 22.77 -14.07 -27.02
CA VAL A 130 22.64 -13.24 -28.23
C VAL A 130 23.44 -11.96 -28.04
N ALA A 131 24.48 -11.78 -28.85
CA ALA A 131 25.26 -10.56 -28.90
C ALA A 131 24.84 -9.72 -30.11
N LEU A 132 24.49 -8.46 -29.85
CA LEU A 132 24.05 -7.49 -30.84
C LEU A 132 25.18 -6.50 -31.14
N PRO A 133 25.39 -6.09 -32.41
CA PRO A 133 26.39 -5.09 -32.74
C PRO A 133 26.03 -3.72 -32.11
N PRO A 134 27.01 -2.83 -31.89
CA PRO A 134 26.77 -1.52 -31.28
C PRO A 134 25.80 -0.67 -32.11
N LEU A 135 24.88 0.04 -31.43
CA LEU A 135 23.97 0.98 -32.07
C LEU A 135 24.77 2.21 -32.58
N PRO A 136 24.51 2.71 -33.81
CA PRO A 136 25.25 3.82 -34.41
C PRO A 136 25.04 5.17 -33.69
N GLU A 137 23.98 5.32 -32.92
CA GLU A 137 23.88 6.32 -31.85
C GLU A 137 23.43 5.59 -30.58
N PRO A 138 23.91 5.96 -29.37
CA PRO A 138 23.30 5.56 -28.11
C PRO A 138 21.94 6.28 -27.96
N ALA A 139 21.02 6.07 -28.90
CA ALA A 139 19.71 6.68 -28.93
C ALA A 139 18.85 6.01 -27.84
N ALA A 140 18.87 6.67 -26.68
CA ALA A 140 17.94 6.66 -25.55
C ALA A 140 17.26 5.31 -25.27
N ILE A 141 17.85 4.55 -24.34
CA ILE A 141 17.25 3.38 -23.68
C ILE A 141 16.14 3.81 -22.68
N SER A 142 15.45 4.91 -22.95
CA SER A 142 14.54 5.53 -21.99
C SER A 142 13.31 6.12 -22.69
N PRO A 143 12.12 5.98 -22.08
CA PRO A 143 10.89 6.53 -22.63
C PRO A 143 10.99 8.03 -22.82
N ARG A 144 10.49 8.51 -23.97
CA ARG A 144 10.46 9.92 -24.35
C ARG A 144 9.04 10.38 -24.59
N LEU A 145 8.69 11.53 -24.01
CA LEU A 145 7.42 12.18 -24.26
C LEU A 145 7.62 13.30 -25.29
N LEU A 146 7.02 13.14 -26.47
CA LEU A 146 6.96 14.18 -27.47
C LEU A 146 5.73 15.04 -27.24
N VAL A 147 5.95 16.32 -26.95
CA VAL A 147 4.90 17.28 -26.66
C VAL A 147 4.87 18.31 -27.78
N GLY A 148 3.84 18.24 -28.62
CA GLY A 148 3.53 19.30 -29.58
C GLY A 148 2.87 20.47 -28.85
N VAL A 149 3.50 21.63 -28.88
CA VAL A 149 3.00 22.87 -28.26
C VAL A 149 2.86 23.98 -29.27
N GLU A 150 1.94 24.90 -29.01
CA GLU A 150 1.81 26.16 -29.76
C GLU A 150 2.15 27.32 -28.82
N SER A 151 3.21 28.07 -29.15
CA SER A 151 3.61 29.25 -28.38
C SER A 151 3.22 30.54 -29.10
N LYS A 152 2.60 31.48 -28.38
CA LYS A 152 2.27 32.83 -28.88
C LYS A 152 3.49 33.74 -28.99
N THR A 153 4.51 33.48 -28.17
CA THR A 153 5.72 34.28 -28.04
C THR A 153 6.95 33.41 -28.25
N ALA A 154 8.02 34.01 -28.78
CA ALA A 154 9.33 33.38 -28.87
C ALA A 154 10.22 33.85 -27.71
N GLY A 155 11.22 33.04 -27.35
CA GLY A 155 12.23 33.35 -26.34
C GLY A 155 12.18 32.41 -25.13
N PRO A 156 12.73 32.84 -23.97
CA PRO A 156 12.83 32.00 -22.79
C PRO A 156 11.48 31.80 -22.09
N HIS A 157 11.12 30.55 -21.86
CA HIS A 157 10.00 30.13 -21.03
C HIS A 157 10.45 29.18 -19.93
N VAL A 158 9.91 29.36 -18.72
CA VAL A 158 9.85 28.28 -17.75
C VAL A 158 8.55 27.52 -18.04
N VAL A 159 8.70 26.28 -18.49
CA VAL A 159 7.61 25.39 -18.89
C VAL A 159 7.41 24.36 -17.81
N GLU A 160 6.16 24.20 -17.37
CA GLU A 160 5.72 23.17 -16.44
C GLU A 160 5.01 22.05 -17.21
N LEU A 161 5.48 20.83 -17.01
CA LEU A 161 4.82 19.59 -17.41
C LEU A 161 4.23 18.94 -16.17
N ALA A 162 2.93 18.65 -16.17
CA ALA A 162 2.25 17.90 -15.13
C ALA A 162 1.59 16.66 -15.71
N TYR A 163 1.71 15.52 -15.04
CA TYR A 163 1.09 14.26 -15.47
C TYR A 163 0.87 13.30 -14.30
N ILE A 164 0.04 12.29 -14.51
CA ILE A 164 -0.11 11.15 -13.62
C ILE A 164 0.72 9.99 -14.15
N ALA A 165 1.45 9.31 -13.26
CA ALA A 165 2.18 8.09 -13.58
C ALA A 165 2.01 7.03 -12.49
N GLY A 166 2.06 5.77 -12.91
CA GLY A 166 2.18 4.61 -12.01
C GLY A 166 3.63 4.24 -11.71
N GLY A 167 3.81 3.16 -10.95
CA GLY A 167 5.11 2.55 -10.67
C GLY A 167 5.87 3.18 -9.51
N LEU A 168 5.31 4.21 -8.88
CA LEU A 168 5.75 4.70 -7.58
C LEU A 168 4.79 4.18 -6.51
N SER A 169 5.32 3.82 -5.34
CA SER A 169 4.48 3.39 -4.21
C SER A 169 5.08 3.85 -2.89
N TRP A 170 4.23 4.07 -1.90
CA TRP A 170 4.68 4.28 -0.53
C TRP A 170 3.78 3.54 0.46
N SER A 171 4.32 3.22 1.63
CA SER A 171 3.57 2.57 2.71
C SER A 171 4.13 2.99 4.07
N SER A 172 3.27 3.06 5.08
CA SER A 172 3.69 3.16 6.48
C SER A 172 3.92 1.76 7.07
N ARG A 173 4.93 1.68 7.92
CA ARG A 173 5.40 0.48 8.62
C ARG A 173 5.60 0.80 10.08
N TYR A 174 4.94 0.07 10.96
CA TYR A 174 4.97 0.28 12.39
C TYR A 174 5.61 -0.91 13.09
N LEU A 175 6.51 -0.65 14.02
CA LEU A 175 7.07 -1.66 14.89
C LEU A 175 6.71 -1.29 16.33
N PHE A 176 5.93 -2.13 16.99
CA PHE A 176 5.62 -2.03 18.40
C PHE A 176 6.45 -3.03 19.18
N THR A 177 7.17 -2.56 20.20
CA THR A 177 7.82 -3.43 21.18
C THR A 177 7.06 -3.33 22.48
N LEU A 178 6.38 -4.40 22.86
CA LEU A 178 5.53 -4.46 24.04
C LEU A 178 6.34 -4.78 25.30
N SER A 179 5.92 -4.18 26.41
CA SER A 179 6.34 -4.59 27.75
C SER A 179 5.95 -6.06 28.03
N PRO A 180 6.59 -6.73 29.00
CA PRO A 180 6.22 -8.10 29.39
C PRO A 180 4.74 -8.27 29.78
N THR A 181 4.12 -7.21 30.30
CA THR A 181 2.71 -7.13 30.71
C THR A 181 1.77 -6.64 29.60
N ALA A 182 2.30 -6.22 28.45
CA ALA A 182 1.56 -5.68 27.31
C ALA A 182 0.64 -4.47 27.63
N ASP A 183 0.95 -3.73 28.68
CA ASP A 183 0.29 -2.47 29.10
C ASP A 183 1.03 -1.22 28.60
N ARG A 184 2.26 -1.41 28.11
CA ARG A 184 3.11 -0.36 27.54
C ARG A 184 3.80 -0.85 26.28
N ALA A 185 4.14 0.08 25.39
CA ALA A 185 4.98 -0.21 24.24
C ALA A 185 5.88 0.96 23.86
N SER A 186 6.97 0.65 23.16
CA SER A 186 7.65 1.59 22.29
C SER A 186 7.18 1.40 20.85
N LEU A 187 7.19 2.48 20.07
CA LEU A 187 6.77 2.50 18.67
C LEU A 187 7.89 3.10 17.81
N SER A 188 8.22 2.41 16.73
CA SER A 188 9.04 2.91 15.63
C SER A 188 8.23 2.89 14.34
N ALA A 189 7.95 4.05 13.78
CA ALA A 189 7.20 4.21 12.55
C ALA A 189 8.10 4.65 11.39
N TRP A 190 7.95 4.01 10.24
CA TRP A 190 8.73 4.24 9.03
C TRP A 190 7.82 4.41 7.83
N VAL A 191 8.22 5.26 6.90
CA VAL A 191 7.69 5.31 5.54
C VAL A 191 8.66 4.58 4.64
N ALA A 192 8.16 3.65 3.84
CA ALA A 192 8.91 3.09 2.73
C ALA A 192 8.35 3.64 1.42
N LEU A 193 9.23 4.23 0.62
CA LEU A 193 8.96 4.76 -0.71
C LEU A 193 9.70 3.89 -1.72
N SER A 194 9.07 3.53 -2.83
CA SER A 194 9.64 2.64 -3.83
C SER A 194 9.38 3.15 -5.24
N ASN A 195 10.42 3.06 -6.09
CA ASN A 195 10.36 3.37 -7.51
C ASN A 195 10.56 2.11 -8.34
N ALA A 196 9.48 1.54 -8.86
CA ALA A 196 9.51 0.42 -9.79
C ALA A 196 9.68 0.84 -11.26
N THR A 197 9.83 2.15 -11.54
CA THR A 197 10.03 2.67 -12.89
C THR A 197 11.52 2.61 -13.28
N PRO A 198 11.85 2.55 -14.58
CA PRO A 198 13.22 2.60 -15.06
C PRO A 198 13.81 4.02 -15.03
N VAL A 199 13.07 5.01 -14.51
CA VAL A 199 13.44 6.43 -14.54
C VAL A 199 13.75 6.92 -13.12
N PRO A 200 14.90 7.56 -12.89
CA PRO A 200 15.21 8.18 -11.61
C PRO A 200 14.49 9.53 -11.44
N PHE A 201 14.15 9.88 -10.21
CA PHE A 201 13.56 11.17 -9.82
C PHE A 201 14.56 11.95 -8.95
N PRO A 202 15.49 12.72 -9.55
CA PRO A 202 16.53 13.44 -8.81
C PRO A 202 15.98 14.68 -8.11
N GLN A 203 16.37 14.90 -6.85
CA GLN A 203 16.03 16.12 -6.09
C GLN A 203 14.52 16.46 -6.14
N ALA A 204 13.68 15.44 -6.09
CA ALA A 204 12.23 15.61 -6.11
C ALA A 204 11.75 16.10 -4.73
N ARG A 205 10.78 17.02 -4.74
CA ARG A 205 10.04 17.42 -3.54
C ARG A 205 8.81 16.53 -3.42
N TRP A 206 8.78 15.71 -2.38
CA TRP A 206 7.77 14.69 -2.19
C TRP A 206 6.65 15.15 -1.27
N ARG A 207 5.41 14.84 -1.65
CA ARG A 207 4.21 15.01 -0.82
C ARG A 207 3.46 13.68 -0.78
N LEU A 208 3.37 13.08 0.40
CA LEU A 208 2.69 11.80 0.59
C LEU A 208 1.30 12.05 1.19
N LEU A 209 0.26 11.49 0.59
CA LEU A 209 -1.13 11.67 1.05
C LEU A 209 -1.56 10.47 1.88
N ALA A 210 -2.01 10.67 3.12
CA ALA A 210 -2.32 9.59 4.05
C ALA A 210 -3.65 8.84 3.78
N GLU A 211 -4.48 9.35 2.87
CA GLU A 211 -5.73 8.71 2.44
C GLU A 211 -5.82 8.65 0.92
N GLU A 212 -6.53 7.63 0.43
CA GLU A 212 -6.81 7.47 -0.98
C GLU A 212 -7.67 8.64 -1.48
N THR A 213 -7.21 9.30 -2.54
CA THR A 213 -8.08 10.23 -3.27
C THR A 213 -9.04 9.36 -4.08
N ARG A 214 -10.16 8.92 -3.50
CA ARG A 214 -11.13 8.10 -4.23
C ARG A 214 -11.51 8.82 -5.53
N ARG A 215 -11.27 8.16 -6.67
CA ARG A 215 -12.06 8.41 -7.88
C ARG A 215 -13.45 7.84 -7.63
N GLN A 216 -14.43 8.71 -7.49
CA GLN A 216 -15.83 8.29 -7.52
C GLN A 216 -16.25 8.04 -8.97
N GLU A 217 -16.82 6.86 -9.23
CA GLU A 217 -17.62 6.59 -10.44
C GLU A 217 -19.04 7.19 -10.34
N ALA A 218 -19.43 7.77 -9.21
CA ALA A 218 -20.76 8.35 -8.99
C ALA A 218 -20.74 9.68 -8.23
N LEU A 219 -21.47 10.67 -8.75
CA LEU A 219 -21.66 12.04 -8.22
C LEU A 219 -22.48 12.04 -6.91
N GLN A 220 -21.90 11.63 -5.78
CA GLN A 220 -22.51 11.84 -4.45
C GLN A 220 -21.82 13.00 -3.71
N PRO A 221 -22.55 13.83 -2.95
CA PRO A 221 -21.96 14.93 -2.18
C PRO A 221 -20.98 14.37 -1.14
N VAL A 222 -19.73 14.85 -1.22
CA VAL A 222 -18.63 14.44 -0.35
C VAL A 222 -18.76 15.19 0.98
N GLU A 223 -18.85 14.46 2.08
CA GLU A 223 -18.29 14.98 3.34
C GLU A 223 -16.79 15.09 3.13
N GLU A 224 -16.27 16.32 3.16
CA GLU A 224 -14.86 16.65 2.92
C GLU A 224 -13.97 15.91 3.94
N ARG A 225 -13.55 14.68 3.61
CA ARG A 225 -12.62 13.92 4.43
C ARG A 225 -11.27 14.60 4.34
N VAL A 226 -10.83 15.10 5.49
CA VAL A 226 -9.61 15.91 5.62
C VAL A 226 -8.42 15.08 5.13
N THR A 227 -7.90 15.43 3.97
CA THR A 227 -6.65 14.84 3.46
C THR A 227 -5.50 15.41 4.27
N PHE A 228 -4.83 14.57 5.07
CA PHE A 228 -3.64 15.00 5.80
C PHE A 228 -2.36 14.62 5.04
N ASP A 229 -1.42 15.56 5.00
CA ASP A 229 -0.08 15.32 4.45
C ASP A 229 0.73 14.44 5.42
N CYS A 230 1.17 13.28 4.95
CA CYS A 230 2.19 12.49 5.64
C CYS A 230 3.55 13.15 5.41
N ARG A 231 4.22 13.54 6.50
CA ARG A 231 5.50 14.27 6.47
C ARG A 231 6.59 13.50 7.24
N PRO A 232 7.10 12.39 6.70
CA PRO A 232 8.21 11.67 7.33
C PRO A 232 9.45 12.57 7.38
N ALA A 233 10.30 12.33 8.38
CA ALA A 233 11.55 13.05 8.52
C ALA A 233 12.44 12.78 7.29
N GLY A 234 12.98 13.85 6.71
CA GLY A 234 13.80 13.79 5.50
C GLY A 234 13.10 14.21 4.20
N LEU A 235 11.76 14.18 4.12
CA LEU A 235 11.00 14.72 2.97
C LEU A 235 10.70 16.21 3.07
N ASN A 236 11.18 16.88 4.14
CA ASN A 236 11.14 18.33 4.26
C ASN A 236 12.14 19.06 3.33
N ARG A 237 12.97 18.30 2.61
CA ARG A 237 13.92 18.77 1.60
C ARG A 237 13.79 17.92 0.33
N PRO A 238 14.29 18.40 -0.82
CA PRO A 238 14.40 17.58 -2.01
C PRO A 238 15.17 16.28 -1.75
N VAL A 239 14.64 15.15 -2.25
CA VAL A 239 15.21 13.81 -2.12
C VAL A 239 15.22 13.13 -3.48
N SER A 240 16.36 12.54 -3.84
CA SER A 240 16.48 11.73 -5.05
C SER A 240 16.00 10.30 -4.79
N LEU A 241 15.27 9.72 -5.74
CA LEU A 241 14.92 8.30 -5.75
C LEU A 241 15.29 7.69 -7.11
N GLY A 242 16.27 6.79 -7.12
CA GLY A 242 16.78 6.11 -8.30
C GLY A 242 15.79 5.14 -8.92
N ALA A 243 16.08 4.71 -10.15
CA ALA A 243 15.32 3.68 -10.84
C ALA A 243 15.46 2.32 -10.11
N GLY A 244 14.35 1.66 -9.82
CA GLY A 244 14.35 0.41 -9.04
C GLY A 244 14.69 0.57 -7.54
N GLU A 245 14.89 1.79 -7.05
CA GLU A 245 15.32 2.04 -5.68
C GLU A 245 14.14 1.99 -4.69
N SER A 246 14.44 1.59 -3.45
CA SER A 246 13.53 1.74 -2.32
C SER A 246 14.21 2.50 -1.18
N LEU A 247 13.51 3.48 -0.63
CA LEU A 247 14.00 4.37 0.42
C LEU A 247 13.11 4.22 1.67
N HIS A 248 13.75 4.07 2.83
CA HIS A 248 13.08 3.98 4.11
C HIS A 248 13.38 5.24 4.93
N LEU A 249 12.33 5.93 5.38
CA LEU A 249 12.42 7.20 6.09
C LEU A 249 11.72 7.09 7.44
N PRO A 250 12.34 7.57 8.54
CA PRO A 250 11.68 7.57 9.83
C PRO A 250 10.47 8.53 9.77
N LEU A 251 9.32 8.06 10.24
CA LEU A 251 8.10 8.85 10.34
C LEU A 251 7.97 9.44 11.74
N ALA A 252 8.02 8.59 12.75
CA ALA A 252 7.88 8.96 14.15
C ALA A 252 8.45 7.85 15.05
N SER A 253 8.79 8.21 16.28
CA SER A 253 9.07 7.26 17.35
C SER A 253 8.39 7.72 18.63
N ALA A 254 7.96 6.76 19.44
CA ALA A 254 7.33 7.02 20.73
C ALA A 254 7.77 5.96 21.74
N GLU A 255 7.86 6.38 23.00
CA GLU A 255 8.20 5.52 24.14
C GLU A 255 7.03 5.57 25.14
N ASN A 256 6.86 4.49 25.91
CA ASN A 256 5.83 4.39 26.94
C ASN A 256 4.38 4.58 26.46
N VAL A 257 4.08 4.20 25.21
CA VAL A 257 2.73 4.19 24.64
C VAL A 257 1.82 3.35 25.53
N ALA A 258 0.75 3.95 26.04
CA ALA A 258 -0.20 3.27 26.91
C ALA A 258 -1.09 2.31 26.11
N ILE A 259 -1.27 1.10 26.64
CA ILE A 259 -2.13 0.08 26.04
C ILE A 259 -3.14 -0.39 27.08
N GLU A 260 -4.42 -0.25 26.77
CA GLU A 260 -5.50 -0.86 27.55
C GLU A 260 -5.80 -2.25 26.98
N THR A 261 -5.54 -3.31 27.76
CA THR A 261 -5.79 -4.68 27.31
C THR A 261 -7.21 -5.13 27.62
N ARG A 262 -7.86 -5.74 26.63
CA ARG A 262 -9.23 -6.29 26.74
C ARG A 262 -9.26 -7.73 26.24
N ASN A 263 -9.97 -8.58 26.97
CA ASN A 263 -10.29 -9.94 26.51
C ASN A 263 -11.61 -9.88 25.74
N VAL A 264 -11.57 -10.07 24.44
CA VAL A 264 -12.70 -9.87 23.54
C VAL A 264 -13.22 -11.20 23.04
N PHE A 265 -14.52 -11.43 23.24
CA PHE A 265 -15.26 -12.46 22.53
C PHE A 265 -16.06 -11.80 21.41
N ASP A 266 -15.74 -12.14 20.17
CA ASP A 266 -16.36 -11.54 18.99
C ASP A 266 -16.62 -12.64 17.94
N PRO A 267 -17.88 -13.05 17.75
CA PRO A 267 -18.24 -14.23 16.97
C PRO A 267 -18.31 -13.95 15.45
N ILE A 268 -17.47 -13.07 14.92
CA ILE A 268 -17.43 -12.70 13.49
C ILE A 268 -17.35 -13.96 12.62
N GLY A 269 -18.23 -14.06 11.62
CA GLY A 269 -18.27 -15.16 10.65
C GLY A 269 -19.28 -16.27 10.98
N ALA A 270 -19.94 -16.23 12.15
CA ALA A 270 -21.11 -17.08 12.38
C ALA A 270 -22.36 -16.48 11.73
N GLY A 271 -22.99 -17.24 10.84
CA GLY A 271 -24.33 -16.90 10.37
C GLY A 271 -25.33 -16.83 11.54
N PRO A 272 -26.41 -16.02 11.43
CA PRO A 272 -27.29 -15.69 12.55
C PRO A 272 -27.89 -16.92 13.28
N ALA A 273 -28.05 -18.04 12.57
CA ALA A 273 -28.72 -19.24 13.07
C ALA A 273 -27.77 -20.36 13.56
N ALA A 274 -26.46 -20.30 13.29
CA ALA A 274 -25.54 -21.39 13.66
C ALA A 274 -24.89 -21.10 15.03
N PRO A 275 -24.93 -22.04 16.00
CA PRO A 275 -24.14 -21.91 17.21
C PRO A 275 -22.65 -21.89 16.82
N THR A 276 -21.88 -20.96 17.40
CA THR A 276 -20.43 -21.01 17.24
C THR A 276 -19.89 -22.18 18.05
N PRO A 277 -18.93 -22.97 17.55
CA PRO A 277 -18.17 -23.86 18.43
C PRO A 277 -17.46 -23.00 19.50
N PRO A 278 -17.10 -23.55 20.66
CA PRO A 278 -16.34 -22.81 21.66
C PRO A 278 -15.07 -22.20 21.06
N GLN A 279 -14.94 -20.88 21.15
CA GLN A 279 -13.80 -20.11 20.62
C GLN A 279 -13.02 -19.53 21.79
N ARG A 280 -11.70 -19.38 21.62
CA ARG A 280 -10.89 -18.66 22.60
C ARG A 280 -11.18 -17.16 22.50
N LEU A 281 -11.14 -16.47 23.64
CA LEU A 281 -11.20 -15.01 23.63
C LEU A 281 -9.89 -14.46 23.07
N ARG A 282 -9.98 -13.40 22.27
CA ARG A 282 -8.83 -12.65 21.77
C ARG A 282 -8.36 -11.67 22.84
N VAL A 283 -7.06 -11.42 22.91
CA VAL A 283 -6.50 -10.26 23.62
C VAL A 283 -6.31 -9.14 22.61
N VAL A 284 -6.95 -8.01 22.88
CA VAL A 284 -6.81 -6.80 22.08
C VAL A 284 -6.21 -5.71 22.94
N GLY A 285 -5.20 -5.00 22.43
CA GLY A 285 -4.66 -3.80 23.04
C GLY A 285 -5.27 -2.56 22.40
N LEU A 286 -6.07 -1.82 23.13
CA LEU A 286 -6.61 -0.53 22.69
C LEU A 286 -5.57 0.56 22.94
N VAL A 287 -5.23 1.30 21.89
CA VAL A 287 -4.27 2.39 21.92
C VAL A 287 -4.93 3.68 21.44
N VAL A 288 -4.86 4.74 22.24
CA VAL A 288 -5.37 6.06 21.85
C VAL A 288 -4.23 6.91 21.29
N ASN A 289 -4.40 7.44 20.09
CA ASN A 289 -3.40 8.28 19.44
C ASN A 289 -3.45 9.73 19.98
N ASP A 290 -2.97 9.96 21.19
CA ASP A 290 -2.85 11.30 21.75
C ASP A 290 -1.56 11.46 22.56
N ALA A 291 -1.22 12.71 22.91
CA ALA A 291 -0.01 13.02 23.67
C ALA A 291 -0.05 12.47 25.10
N PHE A 292 -1.23 12.31 25.70
CA PHE A 292 -1.38 11.82 27.07
C PHE A 292 -1.02 10.32 27.17
N HIS A 293 -1.35 9.54 26.15
CA HIS A 293 -1.06 8.12 26.03
C HIS A 293 0.29 7.85 25.33
N GLY A 294 1.11 8.87 25.06
CA GLY A 294 2.46 8.72 24.52
C GLY A 294 2.56 8.72 23.00
N LEU A 295 1.50 9.06 22.27
CA LEU A 295 1.47 9.25 20.82
C LEU A 295 1.15 10.73 20.47
N GLY A 296 0.32 10.99 19.47
CA GLY A 296 -0.08 12.35 19.08
C GLY A 296 0.46 12.82 17.74
N PHE A 297 0.64 11.92 16.78
CA PHE A 297 0.97 12.26 15.40
C PHE A 297 0.01 11.57 14.43
N PRO A 298 -0.25 12.13 13.23
CA PRO A 298 -1.09 11.46 12.23
C PRO A 298 -0.49 10.10 11.84
N MET A 299 -1.25 9.02 12.00
CA MET A 299 -0.79 7.66 11.67
C MET A 299 -1.49 7.16 10.39
N PRO A 300 -0.83 7.18 9.21
CA PRO A 300 -1.41 6.59 8.01
C PRO A 300 -1.57 5.09 8.14
N GLY A 301 -2.63 4.51 7.56
CA GLY A 301 -2.84 3.07 7.57
C GLY A 301 -1.68 2.29 6.94
N GLY A 302 -1.32 1.16 7.55
CA GLY A 302 -0.13 0.41 7.14
C GLY A 302 0.09 -0.86 7.95
N LYS A 303 1.18 -1.57 7.67
CA LYS A 303 1.50 -2.82 8.37
C LYS A 303 2.16 -2.55 9.71
N ALA A 304 1.80 -3.32 10.73
CA ALA A 304 2.42 -3.30 12.03
C ALA A 304 2.97 -4.67 12.41
N TRP A 305 4.15 -4.67 13.02
CA TRP A 305 4.75 -5.83 13.67
C TRP A 305 4.75 -5.59 15.17
N LEU A 306 4.35 -6.62 15.93
CA LEU A 306 4.34 -6.59 17.37
C LEU A 306 5.42 -7.54 17.89
N TRP A 307 6.41 -6.96 18.55
CA TRP A 307 7.49 -7.63 19.24
C TRP A 307 7.21 -7.59 20.73
N ARG A 308 7.73 -8.57 21.45
CA ARG A 308 7.75 -8.55 22.91
C ARG A 308 9.19 -8.45 23.37
N ASP A 309 9.45 -7.61 24.35
CA ASP A 309 10.75 -7.58 25.01
C ASP A 309 11.07 -8.97 25.56
N PRO A 310 12.28 -9.50 25.30
CA PRO A 310 12.71 -10.71 25.97
C PRO A 310 12.82 -10.45 27.48
N PRO A 311 12.51 -11.44 28.33
CA PRO A 311 12.72 -11.30 29.77
C PRO A 311 14.19 -10.95 30.08
N HIS A 312 14.41 -10.15 31.12
CA HIS A 312 15.75 -9.69 31.53
C HIS A 312 16.73 -10.84 31.86
N ASP A 313 16.22 -12.04 32.18
CA ASP A 313 17.01 -13.25 32.45
C ASP A 313 16.36 -14.47 31.76
N PRO A 314 16.69 -14.73 30.48
CA PRO A 314 16.10 -15.86 29.75
C PRO A 314 16.72 -17.20 30.21
N PRO A 315 15.92 -18.29 30.28
CA PRO A 315 16.45 -19.61 30.57
C PRO A 315 17.52 -20.01 29.54
N ALA A 316 18.60 -20.66 30.01
CA ALA A 316 19.71 -21.06 29.15
C ALA A 316 19.23 -21.98 28.01
N GLY A 317 19.36 -21.52 26.76
CA GLY A 317 19.04 -22.29 25.56
C GLY A 317 17.86 -21.77 24.72
N GLU A 318 17.10 -20.79 25.21
CA GLU A 318 16.07 -20.12 24.39
C GLU A 318 16.68 -18.95 23.58
N ALA A 319 16.33 -18.86 22.30
CA ALA A 319 16.97 -17.97 21.34
C ALA A 319 16.92 -16.48 21.75
N PHE A 320 18.10 -15.86 21.75
CA PHE A 320 18.31 -14.43 21.94
C PHE A 320 17.59 -13.60 20.84
N GLY A 321 16.67 -12.71 21.22
CA GLY A 321 16.18 -11.64 20.37
C GLY A 321 14.69 -11.31 20.50
N PHE A 322 14.30 -10.13 20.02
CA PHE A 322 12.90 -9.75 19.83
C PHE A 322 12.20 -10.78 18.93
N GLN A 323 11.15 -11.42 19.43
CA GLN A 323 10.33 -12.32 18.62
C GLN A 323 9.10 -11.56 18.12
N THR A 324 8.87 -11.59 16.80
CA THR A 324 7.58 -11.17 16.24
C THR A 324 6.56 -12.22 16.63
N PHE A 325 5.57 -11.84 17.42
CA PHE A 325 4.52 -12.77 17.84
C PHE A 325 3.17 -12.46 17.16
N SER A 326 3.04 -11.28 16.53
CA SER A 326 1.84 -10.89 15.81
C SER A 326 2.15 -9.86 14.69
N GLU A 327 1.40 -9.94 13.61
CA GLU A 327 1.36 -8.94 12.53
C GLU A 327 -0.06 -8.38 12.42
N ALA A 328 -0.17 -7.08 12.12
CA ALA A 328 -1.44 -6.40 11.97
C ALA A 328 -1.44 -5.43 10.79
N VAL A 329 -2.63 -5.05 10.33
CA VAL A 329 -2.82 -3.91 9.44
C VAL A 329 -3.55 -2.84 10.23
N LEU A 330 -2.88 -1.72 10.49
CA LEU A 330 -3.45 -0.60 11.21
C LEU A 330 -4.25 0.30 10.26
N PRO A 331 -5.41 0.80 10.69
CA PRO A 331 -6.15 1.81 9.94
C PRO A 331 -5.43 3.16 10.02
N THR A 332 -5.79 4.07 9.10
CA THR A 332 -5.43 5.48 9.27
C THR A 332 -6.08 6.00 10.55
N THR A 333 -5.26 6.49 11.47
CA THR A 333 -5.69 6.93 12.81
C THR A 333 -5.28 8.39 13.03
N ALA A 334 -6.28 9.25 13.13
CA ALA A 334 -6.09 10.67 13.47
C ALA A 334 -5.73 10.85 14.95
N ILE A 335 -5.20 12.02 15.29
CA ILE A 335 -4.95 12.38 16.69
C ILE A 335 -6.28 12.38 17.46
N GLY A 336 -6.26 11.85 18.68
CA GLY A 336 -7.43 11.68 19.57
C GLY A 336 -8.27 10.43 19.29
N HIS A 337 -7.99 9.67 18.23
CA HIS A 337 -8.72 8.44 17.90
C HIS A 337 -7.96 7.20 18.37
N ALA A 338 -8.69 6.11 18.61
CA ALA A 338 -8.12 4.84 19.05
C ALA A 338 -8.02 3.81 17.92
N PHE A 339 -7.08 2.88 18.07
CA PHE A 339 -6.94 1.70 17.23
C PHE A 339 -6.61 0.46 18.07
N GLU A 340 -6.80 -0.70 17.48
CA GLU A 340 -6.64 -1.99 18.14
C GLU A 340 -5.36 -2.71 17.68
N LEU A 341 -4.65 -3.28 18.64
CA LEU A 341 -3.50 -4.15 18.45
C LEU A 341 -3.89 -5.61 18.73
N PRO A 342 -3.69 -6.54 17.80
CA PRO A 342 -3.98 -7.96 18.03
C PRO A 342 -2.86 -8.59 18.86
N LEU A 343 -3.14 -8.85 20.15
CA LEU A 343 -2.17 -9.41 21.10
C LEU A 343 -2.22 -10.94 21.19
N GLY A 344 -3.10 -11.58 20.43
CA GLY A 344 -3.24 -13.04 20.34
C GLY A 344 -4.51 -13.55 21.03
N ASP A 345 -4.48 -14.79 21.54
CA ASP A 345 -5.60 -15.42 22.25
C ASP A 345 -5.28 -15.61 23.73
N VAL A 346 -6.32 -15.57 24.57
CA VAL A 346 -6.21 -15.90 26.00
C VAL A 346 -6.32 -17.40 26.20
N ALA A 347 -5.29 -18.01 26.78
CA ALA A 347 -5.36 -19.40 27.21
C ALA A 347 -6.37 -19.56 28.37
N GLY A 348 -7.36 -20.45 28.20
CA GLY A 348 -8.31 -20.81 29.26
C GLY A 348 -9.54 -19.90 29.35
N LEU A 349 -9.65 -18.83 28.57
CA LEU A 349 -10.92 -18.11 28.39
C LEU A 349 -11.57 -18.54 27.07
N GLU A 350 -12.81 -18.98 27.14
CA GLU A 350 -13.58 -19.43 25.98
C GLU A 350 -14.97 -18.79 25.97
N GLY A 351 -15.50 -18.55 24.77
CA GLY A 351 -16.85 -18.07 24.55
C GLY A 351 -17.58 -18.92 23.52
N GLU A 352 -18.89 -18.99 23.65
CA GLU A 352 -19.79 -19.69 22.74
C GLU A 352 -21.04 -18.84 22.56
N ARG A 353 -21.49 -18.67 21.32
CA ARG A 353 -22.71 -17.93 20.97
C ARG A 353 -23.72 -18.89 20.38
N ARG A 354 -24.97 -18.81 20.84
CA ARG A 354 -26.09 -19.54 20.25
C ARG A 354 -27.34 -18.68 20.18
N GLN A 355 -28.11 -18.83 19.11
CA GLN A 355 -29.48 -18.32 19.06
C GLN A 355 -30.40 -19.34 19.73
N THR A 356 -31.06 -18.94 20.82
CA THR A 356 -31.95 -19.81 21.61
C THR A 356 -33.40 -19.73 21.16
N ALA A 357 -33.81 -18.59 20.61
CA ALA A 357 -35.14 -18.42 20.03
C ALA A 357 -35.11 -17.51 18.80
N PHE A 358 -36.04 -17.77 17.88
CA PHE A 358 -36.30 -16.96 16.70
C PHE A 358 -37.80 -16.85 16.49
N ARG A 359 -38.30 -15.64 16.29
CA ARG A 359 -39.71 -15.39 16.01
C ARG A 359 -39.86 -14.30 14.95
N GLN A 360 -40.61 -14.57 13.90
CA GLN A 360 -41.09 -13.53 13.00
C GLN A 360 -42.34 -12.88 13.59
N VAL A 361 -42.29 -11.56 13.82
CA VAL A 361 -43.37 -10.80 14.47
C VAL A 361 -44.16 -9.98 13.45
N GLY A 362 -43.60 -9.74 12.27
CA GLY A 362 -44.27 -9.18 11.10
C GLY A 362 -43.47 -9.37 9.81
N ASP A 363 -43.95 -8.83 8.70
CA ASP A 363 -43.36 -9.03 7.36
C ASP A 363 -41.89 -8.60 7.27
N ARG A 364 -41.49 -7.57 8.02
CA ARG A 364 -40.12 -7.04 8.07
C ARG A 364 -39.58 -6.91 9.49
N VAL A 365 -40.21 -7.57 10.46
CA VAL A 365 -39.83 -7.49 11.88
C VAL A 365 -39.65 -8.89 12.44
N GLN A 366 -38.48 -9.13 13.02
CA GLN A 366 -38.13 -10.38 13.68
C GLN A 366 -37.58 -10.12 15.08
N GLU A 367 -37.74 -11.09 15.96
CA GLU A 367 -37.13 -11.13 17.28
C GLU A 367 -36.21 -12.33 17.38
N GLN A 368 -35.01 -12.10 17.93
CA GLN A 368 -34.00 -13.11 18.16
C GLN A 368 -33.60 -13.08 19.63
N GLU A 369 -33.50 -14.25 20.24
CA GLU A 369 -32.92 -14.41 21.56
C GLU A 369 -31.55 -15.07 21.42
N ILE A 370 -30.54 -14.39 21.94
CA ILE A 370 -29.15 -14.79 21.82
C ILE A 370 -28.62 -15.09 23.22
N GLU A 371 -27.87 -16.17 23.32
CA GLU A 371 -27.12 -16.56 24.51
C GLU A 371 -25.62 -16.63 24.18
N ILE A 372 -24.82 -15.96 25.02
CA ILE A 372 -23.37 -15.98 24.99
C ILE A 372 -22.88 -16.61 26.28
N LEU A 373 -22.25 -17.77 26.18
CA LEU A 373 -21.67 -18.50 27.29
C LEU A 373 -20.17 -18.28 27.34
N LEU A 374 -19.72 -17.51 28.32
CA LEU A 374 -18.31 -17.26 28.58
C LEU A 374 -17.82 -18.18 29.70
N ARG A 375 -16.63 -18.74 29.53
CA ARG A 375 -16.03 -19.74 30.43
C ARG A 375 -14.63 -19.29 30.80
N ASN A 376 -14.38 -19.15 32.09
CA ASN A 376 -13.05 -18.93 32.63
C ASN A 376 -12.52 -20.22 33.26
N LYS A 377 -11.57 -20.87 32.59
CA LYS A 377 -10.88 -22.09 33.06
C LYS A 377 -9.56 -21.78 33.79
N THR A 378 -9.25 -20.50 34.00
CA THR A 378 -8.05 -20.06 34.70
C THR A 378 -8.27 -20.01 36.21
N ALA A 379 -7.18 -19.92 36.96
CA ALA A 379 -7.19 -19.78 38.42
C ALA A 379 -7.36 -18.32 38.89
N ARG A 380 -7.56 -17.36 37.98
CA ARG A 380 -7.69 -15.94 38.29
C ARG A 380 -8.99 -15.39 37.72
N ASP A 381 -9.56 -14.42 38.42
CA ASP A 381 -10.68 -13.66 37.88
C ASP A 381 -10.25 -12.90 36.63
N ALA A 382 -11.14 -12.79 35.67
CA ALA A 382 -10.93 -12.09 34.42
C ALA A 382 -12.13 -11.19 34.11
N ARG A 383 -11.95 -10.25 33.20
CA ARG A 383 -13.05 -9.52 32.56
C ARG A 383 -13.04 -9.85 31.08
N ALA A 384 -14.23 -10.01 30.51
CA ALA A 384 -14.42 -10.20 29.09
C ALA A 384 -15.37 -9.13 28.53
N VAL A 385 -15.16 -8.77 27.28
CA VAL A 385 -16.05 -7.93 26.48
C VAL A 385 -16.64 -8.82 25.39
N ALA A 386 -17.94 -9.06 25.44
CA ALA A 386 -18.64 -9.77 24.37
C ALA A 386 -19.22 -8.76 23.38
N ILE A 387 -18.77 -8.82 22.13
CA ILE A 387 -19.19 -7.93 21.04
C ILE A 387 -20.25 -8.64 20.21
N GLU A 388 -21.38 -7.98 19.97
CA GLU A 388 -22.44 -8.47 19.10
C GLU A 388 -22.73 -7.46 17.98
N HIS A 389 -22.98 -8.00 16.79
CA HIS A 389 -23.22 -7.22 15.57
C HIS A 389 -24.64 -7.44 15.06
N PRO A 390 -25.69 -6.91 15.70
CA PRO A 390 -27.06 -6.99 15.17
C PRO A 390 -27.18 -6.25 13.84
N TRP A 391 -27.71 -6.93 12.81
CA TRP A 391 -27.84 -6.39 11.46
C TRP A 391 -29.19 -5.69 11.26
N GLY A 392 -29.17 -4.48 10.69
CA GLY A 392 -30.38 -3.70 10.38
C GLY A 392 -30.75 -2.71 11.50
N LEU A 393 -31.97 -2.17 11.45
CA LEU A 393 -32.47 -1.33 12.54
C LEU A 393 -32.85 -2.25 13.70
N TYR A 394 -32.22 -2.07 14.87
CA TYR A 394 -32.44 -2.97 15.99
C TYR A 394 -32.76 -2.24 17.30
N GLU A 395 -33.49 -2.94 18.17
CA GLU A 395 -33.77 -2.55 19.54
C GLU A 395 -33.56 -3.75 20.47
N VAL A 396 -32.77 -3.56 21.52
CA VAL A 396 -32.59 -4.59 22.57
C VAL A 396 -33.76 -4.49 23.55
N VAL A 397 -34.70 -5.43 23.45
CA VAL A 397 -35.94 -5.44 24.24
C VAL A 397 -35.80 -6.15 25.58
N GLN A 398 -34.81 -7.05 25.72
CA GLN A 398 -34.48 -7.71 26.98
C GLN A 398 -32.97 -7.92 27.07
N LYS A 399 -32.40 -7.82 28.28
CA LYS A 399 -30.97 -7.98 28.54
C LYS A 399 -30.74 -8.56 29.94
N SER A 400 -29.79 -9.48 30.09
CA SER A 400 -29.34 -9.95 31.40
C SER A 400 -28.15 -9.19 31.95
N HIS A 401 -27.42 -8.47 31.09
CA HIS A 401 -26.28 -7.64 31.44
C HIS A 401 -26.45 -6.25 30.80
N GLU A 402 -25.87 -5.24 31.44
CA GLU A 402 -25.76 -3.91 30.81
C GLU A 402 -24.85 -3.97 29.58
N PHE A 403 -25.22 -3.21 28.57
CA PHE A 403 -24.49 -3.10 27.31
C PHE A 403 -24.25 -1.64 26.95
N GLU A 404 -23.19 -1.40 26.19
CA GLU A 404 -22.90 -0.11 25.58
C GLU A 404 -23.10 -0.21 24.07
N LYS A 405 -23.77 0.77 23.48
CA LYS A 405 -23.92 0.88 22.03
C LYS A 405 -22.70 1.63 21.47
N VAL A 406 -21.76 0.89 20.89
CA VAL A 406 -20.53 1.46 20.32
C VAL A 406 -20.78 2.05 18.93
N SER A 407 -21.68 1.44 18.16
CA SER A 407 -22.12 1.96 16.86
C SER A 407 -23.53 1.47 16.49
N ASP A 408 -24.06 1.95 15.37
CA ASP A 408 -25.35 1.49 14.82
C ASP A 408 -25.37 0.01 14.40
N GLY A 409 -24.23 -0.68 14.41
CA GLY A 409 -24.14 -2.11 14.11
C GLY A 409 -23.39 -2.91 15.17
N SER A 410 -23.03 -2.33 16.32
CA SER A 410 -22.22 -3.01 17.35
C SER A 410 -22.65 -2.62 18.77
N ILE A 411 -22.82 -3.64 19.61
CA ILE A 411 -23.05 -3.53 21.06
C ILE A 411 -22.01 -4.34 21.83
N GLU A 412 -21.61 -3.85 22.99
CA GLU A 412 -20.62 -4.49 23.85
C GLU A 412 -21.18 -4.81 25.25
N PHE A 413 -21.00 -6.04 25.70
CA PHE A 413 -21.31 -6.48 27.06
C PHE A 413 -20.02 -6.65 27.86
N SER A 414 -19.85 -5.83 28.90
CA SER A 414 -18.76 -5.98 29.88
C SER A 414 -19.12 -7.02 30.94
N VAL A 415 -18.42 -8.15 30.95
CA VAL A 415 -18.73 -9.30 31.81
C VAL A 415 -17.58 -9.62 32.76
N SER A 416 -17.86 -9.61 34.06
CA SER A 416 -16.95 -10.14 35.08
C SER A 416 -16.99 -11.67 35.04
N LEU A 417 -15.82 -12.32 34.88
CA LEU A 417 -15.67 -13.76 34.78
C LEU A 417 -14.80 -14.30 35.93
N PRO A 418 -15.41 -14.75 37.04
CA PRO A 418 -14.65 -15.31 38.16
C PRO A 418 -13.88 -16.58 37.78
N ALA A 419 -12.78 -16.85 38.47
CA ALA A 419 -11.92 -18.01 38.27
C ALA A 419 -12.70 -19.33 38.29
N GLY A 420 -12.46 -20.20 37.30
CA GLY A 420 -13.13 -21.51 37.18
C GLY A 420 -14.64 -21.46 36.93
N LYS A 421 -15.25 -20.28 36.70
CA LYS A 421 -16.70 -20.13 36.52
C LYS A 421 -17.09 -19.96 35.06
N LYS A 422 -18.39 -20.10 34.82
CA LYS A 422 -19.06 -19.79 33.56
C LYS A 422 -20.09 -18.70 33.82
N VAL A 423 -20.23 -17.77 32.89
CA VAL A 423 -21.21 -16.69 32.95
C VAL A 423 -21.96 -16.66 31.62
N THR A 424 -23.28 -16.53 31.71
CA THR A 424 -24.17 -16.53 30.54
C THR A 424 -24.78 -15.15 30.37
N VAL A 425 -24.48 -14.52 29.25
CA VAL A 425 -25.16 -13.30 28.79
C VAL A 425 -26.33 -13.71 27.90
N THR A 426 -27.50 -13.15 28.14
CA THR A 426 -28.70 -13.37 27.34
C THR A 426 -29.29 -12.02 26.98
N TYR A 427 -29.69 -11.86 25.73
CA TYR A 427 -30.41 -10.68 25.30
C TYR A 427 -31.38 -11.02 24.19
N ARG A 428 -32.47 -10.26 24.12
CA ARG A 428 -33.45 -10.33 23.03
C ARG A 428 -33.38 -9.05 22.23
N VAL A 429 -33.21 -9.20 20.92
CA VAL A 429 -33.16 -8.11 19.96
C VAL A 429 -34.32 -8.20 18.99
N ARG A 430 -34.98 -7.07 18.77
CA ARG A 430 -35.96 -6.89 17.70
C ARG A 430 -35.28 -6.19 16.55
N ILE A 431 -35.36 -6.78 15.36
CA ILE A 431 -34.70 -6.29 14.14
C ILE A 431 -35.77 -5.96 13.11
N GLN A 432 -35.64 -4.80 12.48
CA GLN A 432 -36.46 -4.33 11.39
C GLN A 432 -35.61 -4.14 10.12
N TYR A 433 -36.10 -4.69 9.02
CA TYR A 433 -35.47 -4.60 7.69
C TYR A 433 -36.12 -3.58 6.78
#